data_AF-A0A3Q3DW88-F1
#
_entry.id   AF-A0A3Q3DW88-F1
#
_cell.length_a   1.000
_cell.length_b   1.000
_cell.length_c   1.000
_cell.angle_alpha   90.00
_cell.angle_beta   90.00
_cell.angle_gamma   90.00
#
_symmetry.space_group_name_H-M   'P 1'
#
loop_
_entity.id
_entity.type
_entity.pdbx_description
1 polymer ?
#
loop_
_entity_poly.entity_id
_entity_poly.type
_entity_poly.pdbx_seq_one_letter_code
_entity_poly.pdbx_strand_id
1 'polypeptide(L)' 'MQGRSTKGASKARRDHINHEIRNMRALLPIPLVDQKRLSYLHSMAAVCTYIRKSVLLGKTNSSATVTLKLC' A
#
# COMPACT_ATOMS: atom_id res chain seq x y z
N MET A 1 34.06 9.81 20.91
CA MET A 1 33.83 9.18 19.58
C MET A 1 32.71 8.16 19.72
N GLN A 2 31.49 8.37 19.18
CA GLN A 2 30.55 7.24 18.98
C GLN A 2 29.38 7.58 18.03
N GLY A 3 29.68 8.02 16.80
CA GLY A 3 28.70 8.05 15.71
C GLY A 3 28.57 6.69 15.04
N ARG A 4 28.19 5.63 15.78
CA ARG A 4 28.04 4.27 15.22
C ARG A 4 26.94 4.32 14.16
N SER A 5 27.29 4.02 12.91
CA SER A 5 26.45 4.20 11.71
C SER A 5 25.02 3.64 11.87
N THR A 6 24.07 4.50 12.22
CA THR A 6 22.63 4.22 12.20
C THR A 6 22.04 4.31 10.79
N LYS A 7 22.82 4.78 9.81
CA LYS A 7 22.39 4.99 8.42
C LYS A 7 22.02 3.69 7.73
N GLY A 8 22.82 2.63 7.90
CA GLY A 8 22.54 1.29 7.34
C GLY A 8 21.27 0.67 7.93
N ALA A 9 21.14 0.71 9.26
CA ALA A 9 19.95 0.21 9.95
C ALA A 9 18.68 1.01 9.57
N SER A 10 18.78 2.33 9.44
CA SER A 10 17.69 3.19 8.99
C SER A 10 17.27 2.88 7.55
N LYS A 11 18.24 2.62 6.66
CA LYS A 11 17.97 2.20 5.27
C LYS A 11 17.26 0.85 5.22
N ALA A 12 17.75 -0.14 5.97
CA ALA A 12 17.12 -1.46 6.04
C ALA A 12 15.66 -1.37 6.51
N ARG A 13 15.37 -0.54 7.52
CA ARG A 13 13.98 -0.30 7.97
C ARG A 13 13.12 0.35 6.88
N ARG A 14 13.64 1.38 6.19
CA ARG A 14 12.91 2.02 5.08
C ARG A 14 12.63 1.03 3.96
N ASP A 15 13.59 0.17 3.63
CA ASP A 15 13.44 -0.84 2.58
C ASP A 15 12.39 -1.89 2.93
N HIS A 16 12.38 -2.34 4.19
CA HIS A 16 11.36 -3.24 4.70
C HIS A 16 9.95 -2.61 4.62
N ILE A 17 9.78 -1.37 5.10
CA ILE A 17 8.49 -0.64 5.00
C ILE A 17 8.06 -0.50 3.54
N ASN A 18 8.98 -0.11 2.65
CA ASN A 18 8.71 0.04 1.23
C ASN A 18 8.34 -1.29 0.55
N HIS A 19 8.88 -2.40 1.03
CA HIS A 19 8.51 -3.73 0.58
C HIS A 19 7.09 -4.09 1.01
N GLU A 20 6.75 -3.90 2.27
CA GLU A 20 5.40 -4.17 2.78
C GLU A 20 4.32 -3.31 2.10
N ILE A 21 4.60 -2.03 1.82
CA ILE A 21 3.65 -1.18 1.06
C ILE A 21 3.39 -1.77 -0.34
N ARG A 22 4.40 -2.33 -1.01
CA ARG A 22 4.23 -2.99 -2.31
C ARG A 22 3.44 -4.30 -2.19
N ASN A 23 3.68 -5.08 -1.15
CA ASN A 23 2.93 -6.31 -0.88
C ASN A 23 1.45 -6.00 -0.65
N MET A 24 1.13 -5.01 0.19
CA MET A 24 -0.25 -4.59 0.42
C MET A 24 -0.93 -4.07 -0.85
N ARG A 25 -0.21 -3.32 -1.71
CA ARG A 25 -0.74 -2.84 -2.99
C ARG A 25 -1.13 -3.97 -3.94
N ALA A 26 -0.36 -5.06 -3.96
CA ALA A 26 -0.63 -6.22 -4.82
C ALA A 26 -1.93 -6.96 -4.45
N LEU A 27 -2.44 -6.76 -3.24
CA LEU A 27 -3.68 -7.37 -2.75
C LEU A 27 -4.94 -6.56 -3.10
N LEU A 28 -4.77 -5.34 -3.64
CA LEU A 28 -5.91 -4.49 -3.99
C LEU A 28 -6.56 -4.96 -5.30
N PRO A 29 -7.89 -4.79 -5.46
CA PRO A 29 -8.61 -5.08 -6.70
C PRO A 29 -8.36 -3.98 -7.75
N ILE A 30 -7.09 -3.78 -8.12
CA ILE A 30 -6.62 -2.77 -9.08
C ILE A 30 -5.77 -3.49 -10.14
N PRO A 31 -5.93 -3.21 -11.45
CA PRO A 31 -5.10 -3.79 -12.50
C PRO A 31 -3.60 -3.55 -12.27
N LEU A 32 -2.75 -4.55 -12.58
CA LEU A 32 -1.30 -4.48 -12.34
C LEU A 32 -0.63 -3.29 -13.03
N VAL A 33 -1.13 -2.88 -14.20
CA VAL A 33 -0.65 -1.70 -14.94
C VAL A 33 -0.81 -0.42 -14.12
N ASP A 34 -1.95 -0.27 -13.45
CA ASP A 34 -2.27 0.90 -12.64
C ASP A 34 -1.57 0.85 -11.29
N GLN A 35 -1.39 -0.35 -10.72
CA GLN A 35 -0.62 -0.54 -9.49
C GLN A 35 0.78 0.06 -9.60
N LYS A 36 1.48 -0.12 -10.73
CA LYS A 36 2.85 0.40 -10.91
C LYS A 36 2.93 1.92 -10.97
N ARG A 37 1.83 2.60 -11.32
CA ARG A 37 1.76 4.07 -11.44
C ARG A 37 1.48 4.75 -10.10
N LEU A 38 1.05 4.01 -9.08
CA LEU A 38 0.75 4.57 -7.76
C LEU A 38 2.03 4.88 -6.98
N SER A 39 2.13 6.11 -6.49
CA SER A 39 3.12 6.51 -5.49
C SER A 39 2.86 5.80 -4.16
N TYR A 40 3.82 5.86 -3.23
CA TYR A 40 3.66 5.30 -1.89
C TYR A 40 2.46 5.90 -1.15
N LEU A 41 2.26 7.21 -1.25
CA LEU A 41 1.14 7.89 -0.58
C LEU A 41 -0.21 7.41 -1.14
N HIS A 42 -0.35 7.33 -2.46
CA HIS A 42 -1.58 6.81 -3.07
C HIS A 42 -1.82 5.34 -2.71
N SER A 43 -0.77 4.54 -2.67
CA SER A 43 -0.85 3.13 -2.27
C SER A 43 -1.36 3.01 -0.82
N MET A 44 -0.83 3.80 0.11
CA MET A 44 -1.29 3.83 1.50
C MET A 44 -2.75 4.28 1.62
N ALA A 45 -3.13 5.36 0.91
CA ALA A 45 -4.51 5.85 0.91
C ALA A 45 -5.49 4.79 0.39
N ALA A 46 -5.15 4.13 -0.73
CA ALA A 46 -5.98 3.09 -1.33
C ALA A 46 -6.14 1.87 -0.40
N VAL A 47 -5.05 1.40 0.23
CA VAL A 47 -5.09 0.32 1.22
C VAL A 47 -5.98 0.69 2.41
N CYS A 48 -5.78 1.88 2.98
CA CYS A 48 -6.59 2.36 4.10
C CYS A 48 -8.09 2.43 3.74
N THR A 49 -8.42 2.96 2.57
CA THR A 49 -9.81 3.03 2.08
C THR A 49 -10.39 1.63 1.88
N TYR A 50 -9.62 0.72 1.29
CA TYR A 50 -10.06 -0.66 1.06
C TYR A 50 -10.38 -1.38 2.38
N ILE A 51 -9.51 -1.27 3.38
CA ILE A 51 -9.74 -1.86 4.72
C ILE A 51 -10.97 -1.23 5.39
N ARG A 52 -11.11 0.09 5.36
CA ARG A 52 -12.30 0.75 5.94
C ARG A 52 -13.57 0.29 5.25
N LYS A 53 -13.56 0.22 3.92
CA LYS A 53 -14.72 -0.25 3.14
C LYS A 53 -15.04 -1.71 3.44
N SER A 54 -14.04 -2.59 3.60
CA SER A 54 -14.27 -4.02 3.88
C SER A 54 -14.85 -4.26 5.27
N VAL A 55 -14.45 -3.46 6.26
CA VAL A 55 -15.01 -3.49 7.62
C VAL A 55 -16.45 -2.95 7.63
N LEU A 56 -16.69 -1.80 6.99
CA LEU A 56 -18.00 -1.15 6.99
C LEU A 56 -19.05 -1.90 6.15
N LEU A 57 -18.65 -2.53 5.05
CA LEU A 57 -19.55 -3.23 4.13
C LEU A 57 -19.51 -4.75 4.30
N GLY A 58 -19.14 -5.21 5.51
CA GLY A 58 -19.00 -6.61 5.92
C GLY A 58 -19.45 -7.65 4.88
N LYS A 59 -18.46 -8.13 4.10
CA LYS A 59 -18.54 -9.38 3.32
C LYS A 59 -19.59 -9.40 2.20
N THR A 60 -19.43 -8.56 1.18
CA THR A 60 -19.95 -8.87 -0.16
C THR A 60 -18.83 -9.52 -0.99
N ASN A 61 -18.88 -10.86 -1.08
CA ASN A 61 -18.13 -11.63 -2.08
C ASN A 61 -18.63 -11.24 -3.46
N SER A 62 -18.08 -10.21 -4.09
CA SER A 62 -18.31 -9.94 -5.51
C SER A 62 -17.29 -8.91 -5.96
N SER A 63 -16.40 -9.35 -6.85
CA SER A 63 -15.64 -8.57 -7.84
C SER A 63 -15.95 -7.07 -7.84
N ALA A 64 -15.50 -6.37 -6.80
CA ALA A 64 -15.78 -4.95 -6.65
C ALA A 64 -14.70 -4.24 -7.43
N THR A 65 -14.92 -4.11 -8.74
CA THR A 65 -14.31 -3.10 -9.58
C THR A 65 -14.78 -1.74 -9.02
N VAL A 66 -14.21 -1.34 -7.89
CA VAL A 66 -14.29 0.04 -7.43
C VAL A 66 -13.38 0.78 -8.39
N THR A 67 -13.96 1.31 -9.46
CA THR A 67 -13.33 2.33 -10.27
C THR A 67 -13.06 3.50 -9.34
N LEU A 68 -11.88 3.49 -8.71
CA LEU A 68 -11.28 4.66 -8.10
C LEU A 68 -10.99 5.60 -9.27
N LYS A 69 -12.00 6.31 -9.73
CA LYS A 69 -11.85 7.50 -10.56
C LYS A 69 -11.32 8.57 -9.63
N LEU A 70 -10.05 8.41 -9.24
CA LEU A 70 -9.25 9.39 -8.55
C LEU A 70 -8.86 10.39 -9.64
N CYS A 71 -9.76 11.35 -9.90
CA CYS A 71 -9.34 12.62 -10.45
C CYS A 71 -8.39 13.28 -9.45
#